data_AF-A0A0E3PPP2-F1
#
_entry.id   AF-A0A0E3PPP2-F1
#
_cell.length_a   1.000
_cell.length_b   1.000
_cell.length_c   1.000
_cell.angle_alpha   90.00
_cell.angle_beta   90.00
_cell.angle_gamma   90.00
#
_symmetry.space_group_name_H-M   'P 1'
#
loop_
_entity.id
_entity.type
_entity.pdbx_description
1 polymer ?
#
loop_
_entity_poly.entity_id
_entity_poly.type
_entity_poly.pdbx_seq_one_letter_code
_entity_poly.pdbx_strand_id
1 'polypeptide(L)'
;MKEISPRNLLLTVFIVLLVVFPAAAGTVTTIDFEDLSEGDGIEDFGTHYSGVTFSGGNDIGIAVVPKYNYGDYPPHSGTHVVAFHFGGESYVPTELRASFDQPVKRAGLWYTCVSNVTLEAYDESGLKIDSVNGTSNLHKTTYLEVQGSNIAYIIFHDSSNYLTCDDLTYETGDDVNIPEFPSIVLPIGAIMGLMFVFQRRKE
;
A
#
# COMPACT_ATOMS: atom_id res chain seq x y z
N MET A 1 53.48 -15.03 -14.15
CA MET A 1 52.10 -15.15 -13.62
C MET A 1 52.20 -15.32 -12.12
N LYS A 2 51.50 -14.50 -11.33
CA LYS A 2 51.56 -14.55 -9.86
C LYS A 2 50.50 -15.55 -9.39
N GLU A 3 50.92 -16.67 -8.82
CA GLU A 3 49.98 -17.67 -8.28
C GLU A 3 49.16 -17.08 -7.14
N ILE A 4 47.83 -17.16 -7.25
CA ILE A 4 46.92 -16.79 -6.18
C ILE A 4 46.99 -17.92 -5.14
N SER A 5 47.45 -17.61 -3.93
CA SER A 5 47.52 -18.63 -2.88
C SER A 5 46.12 -19.20 -2.60
N PRO A 6 45.98 -20.51 -2.34
CA PRO A 6 44.69 -21.16 -2.10
C PRO A 6 43.91 -20.55 -0.91
N ARG A 7 44.60 -19.87 0.01
CA ARG A 7 43.99 -19.08 1.09
C ARG A 7 43.23 -17.86 0.58
N ASN A 8 43.73 -17.20 -0.47
CA ASN A 8 43.10 -16.02 -1.06
C ASN A 8 41.91 -16.42 -1.94
N LEU A 9 42.00 -17.56 -2.64
CA LEU A 9 40.90 -18.09 -3.45
C LEU A 9 39.68 -18.43 -2.57
N LEU A 10 39.89 -19.05 -1.40
CA LEU A 10 38.82 -19.41 -0.47
C LEU A 10 38.11 -18.18 0.11
N LEU A 11 38.88 -17.13 0.45
CA LEU A 11 38.34 -15.87 0.96
C LEU A 11 37.53 -15.14 -0.13
N THR A 12 38.01 -15.14 -1.38
CA THR A 12 37.29 -14.54 -2.51
C THR A 12 35.99 -15.27 -2.83
N VAL A 13 35.97 -16.61 -2.80
CA VAL A 13 34.72 -17.39 -3.01
C VAL A 13 33.70 -17.13 -1.90
N PHE A 14 34.14 -17.00 -0.65
CA PHE A 14 33.26 -16.71 0.48
C PHE A 14 32.65 -15.29 0.41
N ILE A 15 33.43 -14.31 -0.08
CA ILE A 15 32.96 -12.92 -0.26
C ILE A 15 31.97 -12.81 -1.45
N VAL A 16 32.15 -13.62 -2.50
CA VAL A 16 31.26 -13.62 -3.68
C VAL A 16 29.93 -14.35 -3.42
N LEU A 17 29.87 -15.29 -2.48
CA LEU A 17 28.63 -15.98 -2.10
C LEU A 17 27.73 -15.15 -1.16
N LEU A 18 28.26 -14.07 -0.58
CA LEU A 18 27.54 -13.13 0.26
C LEU A 18 26.95 -11.97 -0.56
N VAL A 19 26.55 -12.24 -1.81
CA VAL A 19 25.68 -11.34 -2.57
C VAL A 19 24.30 -11.45 -1.93
N VAL A 20 24.10 -10.62 -0.90
CA VAL A 20 22.81 -10.34 -0.31
C VAL A 20 21.93 -9.79 -1.44
N PHE A 21 20.99 -10.59 -1.93
CA PHE A 21 19.93 -10.03 -2.76
C PHE A 21 19.14 -9.06 -1.88
N PRO A 22 19.00 -7.78 -2.25
CA PRO A 22 18.11 -6.90 -1.53
C PRO A 22 16.71 -7.52 -1.63
N ALA A 23 16.13 -7.86 -0.48
CA ALA A 23 14.69 -8.11 -0.43
C ALA A 23 14.02 -6.84 -0.92
N ALA A 24 13.27 -6.92 -2.02
CA ALA A 24 12.45 -5.80 -2.45
C ALA A 24 11.37 -5.62 -1.38
N ALA A 25 11.58 -4.66 -0.48
CA ALA A 25 10.56 -4.22 0.45
C ALA A 25 9.46 -3.54 -0.36
N GLY A 26 8.20 -3.75 0.06
CA GLY A 26 7.09 -3.02 -0.53
C GLY A 26 7.29 -1.51 -0.40
N THR A 27 6.86 -0.76 -1.40
CA THR A 27 6.88 0.71 -1.34
C THR A 27 5.53 1.19 -0.84
N VAL A 28 5.56 1.88 0.30
CA VAL A 28 4.38 2.54 0.88
C VAL A 28 4.27 3.93 0.26
N THR A 29 3.10 4.23 -0.30
CA THR A 29 2.76 5.53 -0.88
C THR A 29 1.58 6.11 -0.11
N THR A 30 1.61 7.42 0.15
CA THR A 30 0.50 8.18 0.76
C THR A 30 0.15 9.36 -0.15
N ILE A 31 -1.15 9.58 -0.35
CA ILE A 31 -1.73 10.69 -1.11
C ILE A 31 -2.54 11.53 -0.13
N ASP A 32 -2.13 12.79 0.08
CA ASP A 32 -2.70 13.73 1.06
C ASP A 32 -3.68 14.75 0.44
N PHE A 33 -3.90 14.71 -0.87
CA PHE A 33 -4.82 15.58 -1.61
C PHE A 33 -4.53 17.09 -1.57
N GLU A 34 -3.41 17.53 -1.00
CA GLU A 34 -3.10 18.95 -0.78
C GLU A 34 -2.69 19.73 -2.04
N ASP A 35 -2.46 19.03 -3.15
CA ASP A 35 -2.09 19.62 -4.44
C ASP A 35 -3.29 19.84 -5.37
N LEU A 36 -4.51 19.52 -4.91
CA LEU A 36 -5.76 19.76 -5.62
C LEU A 36 -6.39 21.10 -5.22
N SER A 37 -7.32 21.59 -6.05
CA SER A 37 -8.09 22.79 -5.76
C SER A 37 -9.47 22.44 -5.19
N GLU A 38 -10.04 23.36 -4.42
CA GLU A 38 -11.43 23.21 -3.95
C GLU A 38 -12.40 23.09 -5.12
N GLY A 39 -13.31 22.12 -5.01
CA GLY A 39 -14.34 21.87 -6.00
C GLY A 39 -13.86 21.04 -7.19
N ASP A 40 -12.57 20.68 -7.24
CA ASP A 40 -12.08 19.67 -8.18
C ASP A 40 -12.89 18.39 -7.98
N GLY A 41 -13.56 17.96 -9.05
CA GLY A 41 -14.42 16.78 -9.05
C GLY A 41 -13.62 15.51 -9.30
N ILE A 42 -14.31 14.36 -9.25
CA ILE A 42 -13.71 13.06 -9.59
C ILE A 42 -13.09 13.04 -11.01
N GLU A 43 -13.61 13.86 -11.93
CA GLU A 43 -13.07 14.07 -13.28
C GLU A 43 -11.71 14.78 -13.30
N ASP A 44 -11.44 15.63 -12.31
CA ASP A 44 -10.20 16.41 -12.22
C ASP A 44 -9.11 15.60 -11.51
N PHE A 45 -9.40 15.02 -10.34
CA PHE A 45 -8.39 14.29 -9.56
C PHE A 45 -8.30 12.79 -9.90
N GLY A 46 -9.25 12.27 -10.67
CA GLY A 46 -9.35 10.85 -11.03
C GLY A 46 -8.06 10.24 -11.55
N THR A 47 -7.32 10.98 -12.38
CA THR A 47 -6.04 10.55 -12.97
C THR A 47 -4.86 11.43 -12.55
N HIS A 48 -5.02 12.24 -11.51
CA HIS A 48 -4.01 13.22 -11.11
C HIS A 48 -2.77 12.57 -10.49
N TYR A 49 -2.96 11.47 -9.76
CA TYR A 49 -1.87 10.74 -9.09
C TYR A 49 -1.38 9.56 -9.93
N SER A 50 -0.06 9.41 -10.04
CA SER A 50 0.53 8.21 -10.65
C SER A 50 0.35 6.99 -9.73
N GLY A 51 0.11 5.81 -10.31
CA GLY A 51 0.00 4.56 -9.54
C GLY A 51 -1.41 4.24 -9.05
N VAL A 52 -2.34 5.19 -9.09
CA VAL A 52 -3.73 5.00 -8.69
C VAL A 52 -4.67 5.88 -9.51
N THR A 53 -5.77 5.31 -9.96
CA THR A 53 -6.87 6.02 -10.62
C THR A 53 -8.10 6.01 -9.71
N PHE A 54 -8.63 7.19 -9.40
CA PHE A 54 -9.87 7.35 -8.68
C PHE A 54 -11.07 7.42 -9.62
N SER A 55 -12.18 6.82 -9.19
CA SER A 55 -13.47 6.87 -9.87
C SER A 55 -14.59 6.79 -8.84
N GLY A 56 -15.80 7.20 -9.20
CA GLY A 56 -16.91 7.20 -8.26
C GLY A 56 -18.10 8.01 -8.74
N GLY A 57 -18.99 8.37 -7.82
CA GLY A 57 -20.13 9.24 -8.12
C GLY A 57 -19.72 10.68 -8.43
N ASN A 58 -20.54 11.36 -9.23
CA ASN A 58 -20.30 12.76 -9.62
C ASN A 58 -20.34 13.75 -8.45
N ASP A 59 -20.90 13.34 -7.30
CA ASP A 59 -21.00 14.18 -6.10
C ASP A 59 -19.76 14.07 -5.18
N ILE A 60 -18.68 13.45 -5.67
CA ILE A 60 -17.38 13.37 -4.98
C ILE A 60 -16.48 14.50 -5.47
N GLY A 61 -15.92 15.27 -4.54
CA GLY A 61 -15.00 16.36 -4.87
C GLY A 61 -14.15 16.79 -3.68
N ILE A 62 -13.27 17.75 -3.94
CA ILE A 62 -12.32 18.25 -2.94
C ILE A 62 -12.93 19.38 -2.11
N ALA A 63 -12.97 19.17 -0.80
CA ALA A 63 -13.36 20.18 0.19
C ALA A 63 -12.12 20.74 0.88
N VAL A 64 -12.08 22.06 1.07
CA VAL A 64 -10.90 22.74 1.61
C VAL A 64 -11.25 23.61 2.80
N VAL A 65 -10.48 23.52 3.89
CA VAL A 65 -10.65 24.37 5.06
C VAL A 65 -10.47 25.86 4.68
N PRO A 66 -11.32 26.78 5.17
CA PRO A 66 -12.45 26.62 6.10
C PRO A 66 -13.83 26.59 5.42
N LYS A 67 -13.91 26.19 4.15
CA LYS A 67 -15.10 26.43 3.32
C LYS A 67 -16.19 25.36 3.43
N TYR A 68 -15.91 24.29 4.17
CA TYR A 68 -16.86 23.24 4.54
C TYR A 68 -16.99 23.13 6.06
N ASN A 69 -17.85 22.24 6.56
CA ASN A 69 -18.04 22.02 8.00
C ASN A 69 -16.89 21.20 8.64
N TYR A 70 -15.67 21.73 8.58
CA TYR A 70 -14.46 21.07 9.05
C TYR A 70 -14.41 20.82 10.57
N GLY A 71 -15.29 21.46 11.35
CA GLY A 71 -15.43 21.16 12.78
C GLY A 71 -16.08 19.80 13.04
N ASP A 72 -16.99 19.37 12.14
CA ASP A 72 -17.64 18.07 12.21
C ASP A 72 -16.88 17.01 11.39
N TYR A 73 -16.17 17.44 10.36
CA TYR A 73 -15.37 16.63 9.44
C TYR A 73 -13.92 17.14 9.37
N PRO A 74 -13.15 17.08 10.48
CA PRO A 74 -11.77 17.56 10.46
C PRO A 74 -10.93 16.76 9.48
N PRO A 75 -10.00 17.39 8.74
CA PRO A 75 -9.02 16.65 7.97
C PRO A 75 -8.08 15.89 8.92
N HIS A 76 -7.50 14.78 8.46
CA HIS A 76 -6.48 14.07 9.24
C HIS A 76 -5.14 14.79 9.11
N SER A 77 -4.81 15.25 7.91
CA SER A 77 -3.63 16.05 7.63
C SER A 77 -4.00 17.29 6.79
N GLY A 78 -3.12 18.31 6.78
CA GLY A 78 -3.32 19.47 5.91
C GLY A 78 -4.68 20.19 6.04
N THR A 79 -5.31 20.46 4.89
CA THR A 79 -6.53 21.26 4.76
C THR A 79 -7.53 20.72 3.73
N HIS A 80 -7.14 19.75 2.90
CA HIS A 80 -7.95 19.17 1.85
C HIS A 80 -8.52 17.82 2.31
N VAL A 81 -9.75 17.53 1.91
CA VAL A 81 -10.34 16.19 2.06
C VAL A 81 -11.15 15.86 0.80
N VAL A 82 -11.24 14.58 0.50
CA VAL A 82 -12.23 14.08 -0.45
C VAL A 82 -13.57 14.02 0.28
N ALA A 83 -14.54 14.82 -0.15
CA ALA A 83 -15.87 14.87 0.41
C ALA A 83 -16.88 14.20 -0.51
N PHE A 84 -17.78 13.44 0.10
CA PHE A 84 -18.92 12.86 -0.57
C PHE A 84 -20.11 13.81 -0.37
N HIS A 85 -20.92 13.98 -1.41
CA HIS A 85 -22.06 14.90 -1.42
C HIS A 85 -21.67 16.39 -1.34
N PHE A 86 -20.89 16.84 -2.33
CA PHE A 86 -20.60 18.25 -2.53
C PHE A 86 -21.80 18.92 -3.26
N GLY A 87 -22.61 19.73 -2.56
CA GLY A 87 -23.56 20.65 -3.23
C GLY A 87 -25.07 20.34 -3.14
N GLY A 88 -25.50 19.36 -2.35
CA GLY A 88 -26.83 19.44 -1.70
C GLY A 88 -28.08 18.94 -2.43
N GLU A 89 -28.03 18.31 -3.62
CA GLU A 89 -29.27 17.99 -4.35
C GLU A 89 -29.55 16.52 -4.71
N SER A 90 -28.68 15.56 -4.40
CA SER A 90 -29.04 14.15 -4.60
C SER A 90 -28.39 13.17 -3.63
N TYR A 91 -29.21 12.25 -3.12
CA TYR A 91 -28.88 11.24 -2.12
C TYR A 91 -28.61 9.90 -2.81
N VAL A 92 -27.81 9.90 -3.88
CA VAL A 92 -27.45 8.66 -4.58
C VAL A 92 -26.27 8.06 -3.86
N PRO A 93 -26.33 6.83 -3.30
CA PRO A 93 -25.17 6.17 -2.71
C PRO A 93 -23.96 6.29 -3.63
N THR A 94 -22.94 6.98 -3.15
CA THR A 94 -21.71 7.25 -3.88
C THR A 94 -20.60 6.44 -3.25
N GLU A 95 -19.88 5.70 -4.08
CA GLU A 95 -18.68 4.98 -3.68
C GLU A 95 -17.47 5.67 -4.32
N LEU A 96 -16.37 5.75 -3.56
CA LEU A 96 -15.06 6.07 -4.11
C LEU A 96 -14.33 4.76 -4.37
N ARG A 97 -13.92 4.57 -5.62
CA ARG A 97 -13.06 3.48 -6.04
C ARG A 97 -11.66 4.02 -6.32
N ALA A 98 -10.66 3.45 -5.67
CA ALA A 98 -9.26 3.66 -5.99
C ALA A 98 -8.70 2.39 -6.65
N SER A 99 -8.33 2.49 -7.93
CA SER A 99 -7.80 1.37 -8.72
C SER A 99 -6.29 1.53 -8.88
N PHE A 100 -5.52 0.52 -8.50
CA PHE A 100 -4.07 0.61 -8.50
C PHE A 100 -3.47 0.13 -9.82
N ASP A 101 -2.45 0.83 -10.32
CA ASP A 101 -1.74 0.46 -11.56
C ASP A 101 -0.97 -0.87 -11.42
N GLN A 102 -0.57 -1.20 -10.19
CA GLN A 102 0.06 -2.46 -9.80
C GLN A 102 -0.65 -3.02 -8.57
N PRO A 103 -0.76 -4.35 -8.43
CA PRO A 103 -1.40 -4.94 -7.26
C PRO A 103 -0.72 -4.52 -5.95
N VAL A 104 -1.52 -4.23 -4.93
CA VAL A 104 -1.07 -3.80 -3.60
C VAL A 104 -1.35 -4.86 -2.54
N LYS A 105 -0.64 -4.79 -1.41
CA LYS A 105 -0.81 -5.71 -0.27
C LYS A 105 -1.73 -5.19 0.82
N ARG A 106 -1.76 -3.87 0.95
CA ARG A 106 -2.61 -3.15 1.87
C ARG A 106 -3.00 -1.82 1.26
N ALA A 107 -4.18 -1.37 1.59
CA ALA A 107 -4.68 -0.06 1.28
C ALA A 107 -5.56 0.43 2.42
N GLY A 108 -5.46 1.70 2.74
CA GLY A 108 -6.18 2.31 3.84
C GLY A 108 -6.30 3.80 3.67
N LEU A 109 -7.23 4.40 4.41
CA LEU A 109 -7.48 5.83 4.38
C LEU A 109 -8.02 6.29 5.73
N TRP A 110 -7.90 7.59 5.98
CA TRP A 110 -8.55 8.23 7.11
C TRP A 110 -9.96 8.68 6.71
N TYR A 111 -10.91 8.58 7.64
CA TYR A 111 -12.28 9.02 7.38
C TYR A 111 -12.89 9.76 8.57
N THR A 112 -13.87 10.60 8.24
CA THR A 112 -14.88 11.11 9.16
C THR A 112 -16.27 10.93 8.56
N CYS A 113 -17.26 10.45 9.33
CA CYS A 113 -18.60 10.21 8.81
C CYS A 113 -19.70 10.29 9.88
N VAL A 114 -20.93 10.49 9.40
CA VAL A 114 -22.17 10.47 10.22
C VAL A 114 -22.73 9.05 10.37
N SER A 115 -22.48 8.16 9.39
CA SER A 115 -23.02 6.80 9.35
C SER A 115 -21.90 5.74 9.37
N ASN A 116 -22.25 4.46 9.36
CA ASN A 116 -21.23 3.41 9.25
C ASN A 116 -20.67 3.39 7.82
N VAL A 117 -19.35 3.24 7.73
CA VAL A 117 -18.61 3.15 6.46
C VAL A 117 -18.08 1.74 6.27
N THR A 118 -17.79 1.39 5.02
CA THR A 118 -17.13 0.14 4.66
C THR A 118 -16.00 0.43 3.69
N LEU A 119 -14.85 -0.19 3.93
CA LEU A 119 -13.73 -0.26 2.99
C LEU A 119 -13.57 -1.72 2.56
N GLU A 120 -13.63 -1.97 1.26
CA GLU A 120 -13.55 -3.30 0.66
C GLU A 120 -12.38 -3.39 -0.31
N ALA A 121 -11.65 -4.50 -0.30
CA ALA A 121 -10.57 -4.80 -1.25
C ALA A 121 -10.98 -5.89 -2.23
N TYR A 122 -10.59 -5.71 -3.49
CA TYR A 122 -10.91 -6.62 -4.59
C TYR A 122 -9.68 -6.93 -5.43
N ASP A 123 -9.65 -8.14 -6.01
CA ASP A 123 -8.67 -8.50 -7.03
C ASP A 123 -9.10 -8.00 -8.43
N GLU A 124 -8.27 -8.26 -9.46
CA GLU A 124 -8.54 -7.85 -10.85
C GLU A 124 -9.79 -8.54 -11.44
N SER A 125 -10.16 -9.71 -10.92
CA SER A 125 -11.37 -10.44 -11.34
C SER A 125 -12.66 -9.93 -10.68
N GLY A 126 -12.53 -9.01 -9.73
CA GLY A 126 -13.63 -8.48 -8.94
C GLY A 126 -14.05 -9.39 -7.78
N LEU A 127 -13.20 -10.34 -7.38
CA LEU A 127 -13.43 -11.11 -6.17
C LEU A 127 -13.02 -10.29 -4.95
N LYS A 128 -13.89 -10.22 -3.95
CA LYS A 128 -13.60 -9.55 -2.68
C LYS A 128 -12.54 -10.34 -1.90
N ILE A 129 -11.42 -9.68 -1.60
CA ILE A 129 -10.31 -10.23 -0.82
C ILE A 129 -10.53 -9.97 0.67
N ASP A 130 -10.88 -8.72 1.02
CA ASP A 130 -11.01 -8.29 2.41
C ASP A 130 -12.05 -7.16 2.56
N SER A 131 -12.51 -6.92 3.79
CA SER A 131 -13.45 -5.86 4.12
C SER A 131 -13.36 -5.47 5.59
N VAL A 132 -13.35 -4.16 5.85
CA VAL A 132 -13.40 -3.58 7.20
C VAL A 132 -14.56 -2.59 7.30
N ASN A 133 -15.23 -2.56 8.45
CA ASN A 133 -16.30 -1.62 8.73
C ASN A 133 -15.82 -0.58 9.75
N GLY A 134 -16.16 0.68 9.49
CA GLY A 134 -16.00 1.80 10.40
C GLY A 134 -17.34 2.23 10.99
N THR A 135 -17.31 2.79 12.19
CA THR A 135 -18.48 3.39 12.85
C THR A 135 -18.47 4.90 12.69
N SER A 136 -19.64 5.55 12.77
CA SER A 136 -19.74 7.02 12.80
C SER A 136 -18.75 7.65 13.79
N ASN A 137 -18.06 8.70 13.38
CA ASN A 137 -16.94 9.26 14.13
C ASN A 137 -16.79 10.78 13.96
N LEU A 138 -17.90 11.52 13.90
CA LEU A 138 -17.90 12.99 13.85
C LEU A 138 -16.91 13.65 14.83
N HIS A 139 -16.38 14.80 14.41
CA HIS A 139 -15.40 15.63 15.13
C HIS A 139 -14.01 15.00 15.32
N LYS A 140 -13.76 13.83 14.73
CA LYS A 140 -12.46 13.17 14.74
C LYS A 140 -12.26 12.38 13.45
N THR A 141 -11.03 11.99 13.19
CA THR A 141 -10.68 11.08 12.10
C THR A 141 -10.38 9.69 12.64
N THR A 142 -10.54 8.66 11.81
CA THR A 142 -10.19 7.28 12.14
C THR A 142 -9.62 6.59 10.90
N TYR A 143 -8.64 5.72 11.08
CA TYR A 143 -8.02 4.98 9.99
C TYR A 143 -8.73 3.64 9.74
N LEU A 144 -8.96 3.31 8.47
CA LEU A 144 -9.37 1.98 8.01
C LEU A 144 -8.30 1.41 7.10
N GLU A 145 -8.10 0.11 7.17
CA GLU A 145 -7.17 -0.62 6.32
C GLU A 145 -7.73 -1.98 5.97
N VAL A 146 -7.51 -2.37 4.72
CA VAL A 146 -7.74 -3.72 4.19
C VAL A 146 -6.40 -4.31 3.77
N GLN A 147 -6.27 -5.64 3.90
CA GLN A 147 -5.04 -6.37 3.59
C GLN A 147 -5.34 -7.60 2.75
N GLY A 148 -4.42 -7.96 1.86
CA GLY A 148 -4.63 -9.08 0.95
C GLY A 148 -3.51 -9.23 -0.04
N SER A 149 -3.39 -10.42 -0.65
CA SER A 149 -2.52 -10.58 -1.81
C SER A 149 -3.22 -10.07 -3.06
N ASN A 150 -2.50 -9.32 -3.89
CA ASN A 150 -2.95 -8.84 -5.19
C ASN A 150 -4.24 -7.99 -5.18
N ILE A 151 -4.36 -7.05 -4.24
CA ILE A 151 -5.45 -6.08 -4.26
C ILE A 151 -5.29 -5.19 -5.50
N ALA A 152 -6.26 -5.25 -6.41
CA ALA A 152 -6.27 -4.44 -7.64
C ALA A 152 -7.01 -3.12 -7.42
N TYR A 153 -8.05 -3.11 -6.59
CA TYR A 153 -8.76 -1.89 -6.24
C TYR A 153 -9.43 -1.99 -4.88
N ILE A 154 -9.70 -0.83 -4.29
CA ILE A 154 -10.57 -0.68 -3.12
C ILE A 154 -11.83 0.08 -3.47
N ILE A 155 -12.90 -0.20 -2.73
CA ILE A 155 -14.14 0.56 -2.73
C ILE A 155 -14.38 1.07 -1.31
N PHE A 156 -14.55 2.37 -1.18
CA PHE A 156 -14.90 3.06 0.06
C PHE A 156 -16.27 3.71 -0.08
N HIS A 157 -17.19 3.35 0.80
CA HIS A 157 -18.57 3.84 0.74
C HIS A 157 -19.22 3.83 2.13
N ASP A 158 -20.38 4.48 2.25
CA ASP A 158 -21.25 4.37 3.42
C ASP A 158 -22.70 4.11 3.01
N SER A 159 -23.64 4.33 3.94
CA SER A 159 -25.08 4.22 3.69
C SER A 159 -25.80 5.58 3.55
N SER A 160 -25.11 6.70 3.77
CA SER A 160 -25.72 8.02 3.95
C SER A 160 -25.12 9.15 3.09
N ASN A 161 -23.97 8.93 2.47
CA ASN A 161 -23.11 9.85 1.73
C ASN A 161 -22.63 11.09 2.49
N TYR A 162 -22.72 11.11 3.82
CA TYR A 162 -22.17 12.21 4.63
C TYR A 162 -20.86 11.79 5.26
N LEU A 163 -19.81 11.81 4.44
CA LEU A 163 -18.48 11.40 4.86
C LEU A 163 -17.39 12.17 4.11
N THR A 164 -16.23 12.22 4.75
CA THR A 164 -14.97 12.68 4.15
C THR A 164 -13.92 11.60 4.31
N CYS A 165 -13.00 11.50 3.35
CA CYS A 165 -11.77 10.74 3.50
C CYS A 165 -10.54 11.56 3.14
N ASP A 166 -9.41 11.11 3.67
CA ASP A 166 -8.13 11.79 3.61
C ASP A 166 -6.99 10.77 3.66
N ASP A 167 -5.79 11.17 3.24
CA ASP A 167 -4.54 10.41 3.35
C ASP A 167 -4.64 8.94 2.87
N LEU A 168 -4.98 8.73 1.58
CA LEU A 168 -4.97 7.37 1.00
C LEU A 168 -3.56 6.81 1.08
N THR A 169 -3.38 5.69 1.78
CA THR A 169 -2.12 4.98 1.92
C THR A 169 -2.23 3.60 1.31
N TYR A 170 -1.25 3.20 0.51
CA TYR A 170 -1.19 1.85 -0.07
C TYR A 170 0.25 1.34 -0.17
N GLU A 171 0.42 0.03 -0.10
CA GLU A 171 1.73 -0.62 -0.25
C GLU A 171 1.76 -1.49 -1.49
N THR A 172 2.55 -1.07 -2.46
CA THR A 172 2.94 -1.91 -3.60
C THR A 172 3.98 -2.92 -3.18
N GLY A 173 3.98 -4.10 -3.78
CA GLY A 173 5.08 -5.04 -3.65
C GLY A 173 4.65 -6.46 -3.96
N ASP A 174 5.52 -7.20 -4.63
CA ASP A 174 5.32 -8.64 -4.83
C ASP A 174 5.40 -9.35 -3.47
N ASP A 175 4.69 -10.47 -3.33
CA ASP A 175 5.21 -11.55 -2.51
C ASP A 175 6.52 -11.99 -3.15
N VAL A 176 7.60 -11.27 -2.81
CA VAL A 176 8.94 -11.81 -2.97
C VAL A 176 8.90 -13.07 -2.13
N ASN A 177 8.67 -14.20 -2.80
CA ASN A 177 9.05 -15.51 -2.31
C ASN A 177 10.54 -15.36 -2.02
N ILE A 178 10.87 -14.97 -0.80
CA ILE A 178 12.24 -15.02 -0.30
C ILE A 178 12.63 -16.45 -0.60
N PRO A 179 13.59 -16.71 -1.52
CA PRO A 179 14.05 -18.07 -1.71
C PRO A 179 14.44 -18.53 -0.32
N GLU A 180 13.71 -19.50 0.23
CA GLU A 180 14.15 -20.18 1.43
C GLU A 180 15.48 -20.78 1.02
N PHE A 181 16.58 -20.07 1.26
CA PHE A 181 17.87 -20.69 1.25
C PHE A 181 17.67 -21.88 2.17
N PRO A 182 17.95 -23.12 1.75
CA PRO A 182 17.88 -24.23 2.67
C PRO A 182 18.92 -23.93 3.75
N SER A 183 18.47 -23.34 4.87
CA SER A 183 19.29 -22.61 5.84
C SER A 183 20.33 -23.50 6.53
N ILE A 184 20.21 -24.80 6.28
CA ILE A 184 20.99 -25.87 6.88
C ILE A 184 21.84 -26.62 5.83
N VAL A 185 21.46 -26.64 4.54
CA VAL A 185 22.19 -27.45 3.54
C VAL A 185 23.50 -26.81 3.10
N LEU A 186 23.53 -25.48 2.98
CA LEU A 186 24.73 -24.73 2.57
C LEU A 186 25.86 -24.80 3.63
N PRO A 187 25.60 -24.63 4.94
CA PRO A 187 26.61 -24.86 5.98
C PRO A 187 27.11 -26.30 6.01
N ILE A 188 26.24 -27.30 5.89
CA ILE A 188 26.62 -28.72 5.94
C ILE A 188 27.48 -29.10 4.74
N GLY A 189 27.10 -28.68 3.53
CA GLY A 189 27.88 -28.92 2.32
C GLY A 189 29.25 -28.26 2.38
N ALA A 190 29.34 -27.03 2.89
CA ALA A 190 30.61 -26.33 3.06
C ALA A 190 31.51 -27.00 4.12
N ILE A 191 30.96 -27.47 5.23
CA ILE A 191 31.70 -28.20 6.27
C ILE A 191 32.22 -29.54 5.72
N MET A 192 31.38 -30.30 4.99
CA MET A 192 31.80 -31.56 4.38
C MET A 192 32.86 -31.34 3.29
N GLY A 193 32.71 -30.32 2.45
CA GLY A 193 33.70 -29.95 1.44
C GLY A 193 35.05 -29.56 2.07
N LEU A 194 35.03 -28.79 3.16
CA LEU A 194 36.24 -28.44 3.91
C LEU A 194 36.89 -29.68 4.53
N MET A 195 36.12 -30.63 5.08
CA MET A 195 36.65 -31.89 5.61
C MET A 195 37.41 -32.69 4.54
N PHE A 196 36.87 -32.83 3.32
CA PHE A 196 37.56 -33.52 2.22
C PHE A 196 38.84 -32.81 1.77
N VAL A 197 38.83 -31.47 1.73
CA VAL A 197 40.01 -30.67 1.35
C VAL A 197 41.13 -30.79 2.40
N PHE A 198 40.79 -30.78 3.69
CA PHE A 198 41.80 -30.90 4.75
C PHE A 198 42.31 -32.33 4.98
N GLN A 199 41.53 -33.36 4.62
CA GLN A 199 41.99 -34.75 4.70
C GLN A 199 43.05 -35.10 3.65
N ARG A 200 43.09 -34.41 2.50
CA ARG A 200 44.04 -34.69 1.40
C ARG A 200 45.49 -34.22 1.63
N ARG A 201 45.79 -33.51 2.73
CA ARG A 201 47.13 -32.96 3.02
C ARG A 201 47.94 -33.76 4.05
N LYS A 202 47.52 -34.98 4.39
CA LYS A 202 48.28 -35.88 5.26
C LYS A 202 49.02 -36.93 4.44
N GLU A 203 49.89 -36.50 3.53
CA GLU A 203 50.99 -37.31 2.98
C GLU A 203 52.20 -36.41 2.77
#